data_AF-A0A847ZVY5-F1
#
_entry.id   AF-A0A847ZVY5-F1
#
_cell.length_a   1.000
_cell.length_b   1.000
_cell.length_c   1.000
_cell.angle_alpha   90.00
_cell.angle_beta   90.00
_cell.angle_gamma   90.00
#
_symmetry.space_group_name_H-M   'P 1'
#
loop_
_entity.id
_entity.type
_entity.pdbx_description
1 polymer ?
#
loop_
_entity_poly.entity_id
_entity_poly.type
_entity_poly.pdbx_seq_one_letter_code
_entity_poly.pdbx_strand_id
1 'polypeptide(L)'
;MTLSPTGLAFAVFFLALGLVELYVFMRVVYPVMSLRHETAKVTYSHGRGPAFTTILVRLQSLVLMPLIGYVVGSHFFTPGAN
;
A
#
# COMPACT_ATOMS: atom_id res chain seq x y z
N MET A 1 -8.21 24.39 9.99
CA MET A 1 -7.34 23.25 9.64
C MET A 1 -6.17 23.79 8.82
N THR A 2 -5.04 24.04 9.45
CA THR A 2 -3.82 24.45 8.75
C THR A 2 -3.16 23.19 8.16
N LEU A 3 -2.99 23.16 6.84
CA LEU A 3 -2.25 22.08 6.18
C LEU A 3 -0.78 22.20 6.56
N SER A 4 -0.23 21.18 7.21
CA SER A 4 1.21 21.17 7.55
C SER A 4 2.02 20.90 6.27
N PRO A 5 2.93 21.80 5.84
CA PRO A 5 3.76 21.58 4.65
C PRO A 5 4.67 20.36 4.80
N THR A 6 5.15 20.12 6.02
CA THR A 6 5.93 18.95 6.43
C THR A 6 5.12 17.66 6.32
N GLY A 7 3.90 17.62 6.85
CA GLY A 7 3.00 16.47 6.68
C GLY A 7 2.70 16.17 5.21
N LEU A 8 2.52 17.21 4.39
CA LEU A 8 2.30 17.02 2.96
C LEU A 8 3.53 16.43 2.25
N ALA A 9 4.74 16.88 2.58
CA ALA A 9 5.97 16.35 2.02
C ALA A 9 6.17 14.86 2.38
N PHE A 10 5.93 14.49 3.64
CA PHE A 10 6.01 13.10 4.08
C PHE A 10 4.89 12.23 3.49
N ALA A 11 3.69 12.77 3.29
CA ALA A 11 2.61 12.05 2.62
C ALA A 11 3.00 11.66 1.19
N VAL A 12 3.61 12.59 0.44
CA VAL A 12 4.11 12.34 -0.93
C VAL A 12 5.26 11.33 -0.92
N PHE A 13 6.18 11.44 0.04
CA PHE A 13 7.27 10.47 0.19
C PHE A 13 6.77 9.05 0.47
N PHE A 14 5.84 8.89 1.41
CA PHE A 14 5.22 7.60 1.72
C PHE A 14 4.37 7.07 0.56
N LEU A 15 3.71 7.95 -0.21
CA LEU A 15 3.03 7.55 -1.44
C LEU A 15 4.01 6.97 -2.46
N ALA A 16 5.17 7.59 -2.65
CA ALA A 16 6.21 7.06 -3.54
C ALA A 16 6.71 5.68 -3.06
N LEU A 17 6.91 5.52 -1.75
CA LEU A 17 7.25 4.23 -1.14
C LEU A 17 6.17 3.17 -1.36
N GLY A 18 4.89 3.51 -1.17
CA GLY A 18 3.76 2.62 -1.44
C GLY A 18 3.69 2.21 -2.92
N LEU A 19 3.97 3.12 -3.86
CA LEU A 19 4.05 2.79 -5.28
C LEU A 19 5.18 1.80 -5.59
N VAL A 20 6.35 1.95 -4.95
CA VAL A 20 7.47 1.01 -5.08
C VAL A 20 7.09 -0.37 -4.53
N GLU A 21 6.47 -0.42 -3.34
CA GLU A 21 5.95 -1.66 -2.75
C GLU A 21 4.96 -2.36 -3.70
N LEU A 22 3.98 -1.61 -4.22
CA LEU A 22 2.98 -2.14 -5.15
C LEU A 22 3.62 -2.64 -6.45
N TYR A 23 4.62 -1.93 -6.98
CA TYR A 23 5.36 -2.36 -8.16
C TYR A 23 6.08 -3.68 -7.93
N VAL A 24 6.80 -3.81 -6.81
CA VAL A 24 7.49 -5.06 -6.43
C VAL A 24 6.48 -6.18 -6.24
N PHE A 25 5.35 -5.92 -5.57
CA PHE A 25 4.29 -6.90 -5.38
C PHE A 25 3.71 -7.39 -6.72
N MET A 26 3.40 -6.48 -7.64
CA MET A 26 2.89 -6.84 -8.98
C MET A 26 3.92 -7.61 -9.81
N ARG A 27 5.22 -7.34 -9.62
CA ARG A 27 6.27 -8.01 -10.39
C ARG A 27 6.68 -9.37 -9.84
N VAL A 28 6.66 -9.55 -8.51
CA VAL A 28 7.20 -10.74 -7.84
C VAL A 28 6.10 -11.63 -7.28
N VAL A 29 5.13 -11.06 -6.57
CA VAL A 29 4.14 -11.83 -5.81
C VAL A 29 2.93 -12.21 -6.67
N TYR A 30 2.44 -11.26 -7.47
CA TYR A 30 1.30 -11.47 -8.35
C TYR A 30 1.46 -12.66 -9.33
N PRO A 31 2.59 -12.86 -10.06
CA PRO A 31 2.72 -13.99 -10.97
C PRO A 31 2.66 -15.34 -10.23
N VAL A 32 3.27 -15.44 -9.06
CA VAL A 32 3.23 -16.65 -8.22
C VAL A 32 1.81 -16.93 -7.72
N MET A 33 1.08 -15.87 -7.36
CA MET A 33 -0.30 -15.98 -6.89
C MET A 33 -1.27 -16.36 -8.02
N SER A 34 -1.05 -15.84 -9.22
CA SER A 34 -1.80 -16.18 -10.44
C SER A 34 -1.63 -17.66 -10.79
N LEU A 35 -0.40 -18.15 -10.83
CA LEU A 35 -0.08 -19.56 -11.08
C LEU A 35 -0.75 -20.50 -10.06
N ARG A 36 -0.70 -20.15 -8.78
CA ARG A 36 -1.36 -20.93 -7.71
C ARG A 36 -2.87 -20.94 -7.87
N HIS A 37 -3.46 -19.82 -8.27
CA HIS A 37 -4.91 -19.73 -8.47
C HIS A 37 -5.39 -20.49 -9.70
N GLU A 38 -4.65 -20.45 -10.81
CA GLU A 38 -4.93 -21.27 -11.99
C GLU A 38 -4.84 -22.76 -11.65
N THR A 39 -3.82 -23.17 -10.91
CA THR A 39 -3.69 -24.56 -10.43
C THR A 39 -4.87 -24.97 -9.54
N ALA A 40 -5.27 -24.10 -8.60
CA ALA A 40 -6.37 -24.35 -7.67
C ALA A 40 -7.74 -24.43 -8.36
N LYS A 41 -7.95 -23.68 -9.46
CA LYS A 41 -9.15 -23.81 -10.32
C LYS A 41 -9.24 -25.20 -10.94
N VAL A 42 -8.12 -25.74 -11.43
CA VAL A 42 -8.06 -27.09 -12.01
C VAL A 42 -8.30 -28.18 -10.94
N THR A 43 -7.95 -27.90 -9.68
CA THR A 43 -8.16 -28.84 -8.55
C THR A 43 -9.48 -28.63 -7.79
N TYR A 44 -10.36 -27.73 -8.22
CA TYR A 44 -11.59 -27.33 -7.52
C TYR A 44 -11.40 -26.85 -6.07
N SER A 45 -10.18 -26.46 -5.68
CA SER A 45 -9.86 -25.92 -4.36
C SER A 45 -10.22 -24.43 -4.30
N HIS A 46 -11.38 -24.10 -3.72
CA HIS A 46 -11.90 -22.73 -3.67
C HIS A 46 -11.34 -21.98 -2.44
N GLY A 47 -10.11 -21.49 -2.55
CA GLY A 47 -9.51 -20.58 -1.58
C GLY A 47 -9.84 -19.09 -1.83
N ARG A 48 -9.35 -18.20 -0.95
CA ARG A 48 -9.43 -16.74 -1.17
C ARG A 48 -8.74 -16.38 -2.49
N GLY A 49 -9.46 -15.68 -3.37
CA GLY A 49 -8.99 -15.34 -4.71
C GLY A 49 -7.87 -14.28 -4.70
N PRO A 50 -6.93 -14.34 -5.67
CA PRO A 50 -5.80 -13.41 -5.78
C PRO A 50 -6.23 -11.95 -5.99
N ALA A 51 -7.44 -11.72 -6.51
CA ALA A 51 -8.02 -10.39 -6.66
C ALA A 51 -8.22 -9.69 -5.30
N PHE A 52 -8.64 -10.42 -4.26
CA PHE A 52 -8.87 -9.84 -2.94
C PHE A 52 -7.56 -9.38 -2.29
N THR A 53 -6.50 -10.18 -2.35
CA THR A 53 -5.18 -9.82 -1.83
C THR A 53 -4.58 -8.63 -2.59
N THR A 54 -4.74 -8.61 -3.92
CA THR A 54 -4.24 -7.50 -4.74
C THR A 54 -4.96 -6.18 -4.41
N ILE A 55 -6.27 -6.23 -4.15
CA ILE A 55 -7.05 -5.06 -3.71
C ILE A 55 -6.59 -4.56 -2.34
N LEU A 56 -6.35 -5.46 -1.38
CA LEU A 56 -5.84 -5.11 -0.06
C LEU A 56 -4.48 -4.39 -0.13
N VAL A 57 -3.54 -4.96 -0.89
CA VAL A 57 -2.21 -4.36 -1.05
C VAL A 57 -2.31 -3.00 -1.75
N ARG A 58 -3.13 -2.86 -2.79
CA ARG A 58 -3.40 -1.56 -3.42
C ARG A 58 -3.96 -0.53 -2.44
N LEU A 59 -4.92 -0.93 -1.62
CA LEU A 59 -5.55 -0.03 -0.65
C LEU A 59 -4.54 0.40 0.42
N GLN A 60 -3.74 -0.54 0.94
CA GLN A 60 -2.68 -0.23 1.88
C GLN A 60 -1.66 0.75 1.29
N SER A 61 -1.13 0.45 0.11
CA SER A 61 -0.04 1.23 -0.48
C SER A 61 -0.49 2.61 -0.99
N LEU A 62 -1.73 2.75 -1.50
CA LEU A 62 -2.22 4.01 -2.06
C LEU A 62 -2.97 4.89 -1.06
N VAL A 63 -3.51 4.32 0.02
CA VAL A 63 -4.33 5.07 0.98
C VAL A 63 -3.68 5.08 2.36
N LEU A 64 -3.39 3.90 2.94
CA LEU A 64 -2.86 3.84 4.31
C LEU A 64 -1.46 4.42 4.43
N MET A 65 -0.55 4.07 3.52
CA MET A 65 0.83 4.57 3.47
C MET A 65 0.90 6.11 3.46
N PRO A 66 0.25 6.83 2.53
CA PRO A 66 0.28 8.29 2.52
C PRO A 66 -0.42 8.92 3.73
N LEU A 67 -1.49 8.33 4.24
CA LEU A 67 -2.15 8.78 5.47
C LEU A 67 -1.19 8.70 6.67
N ILE A 68 -0.48 7.59 6.82
CA ILE A 68 0.54 7.41 7.86
C ILE A 68 1.67 8.41 7.67
N GLY A 69 2.16 8.59 6.43
CA GLY A 69 3.18 9.59 6.12
C GLY A 69 2.76 11.00 6.51
N TYR A 70 1.51 11.37 6.22
CA TYR A 70 0.96 12.66 6.63
C TYR A 70 0.97 12.84 8.15
N VAL A 71 0.41 11.87 8.89
CA VAL A 71 0.32 11.91 10.36
C VAL A 71 1.71 11.96 11.00
N VAL A 72 2.66 11.18 10.49
CA VAL A 72 4.03 11.17 10.99
C VAL A 72 4.71 12.52 10.73
N GLY A 73 4.60 13.05 9.51
CA GLY A 73 5.19 14.34 9.17
C GLY A 73 4.55 15.51 9.93
N SER A 74 3.25 15.45 10.19
CA SER A 74 2.54 16.51 10.90
C SER A 74 2.85 16.52 12.40
N HIS A 75 2.92 15.36 13.06
CA HIS A 75 3.10 15.26 14.51
C HIS A 75 4.56 15.29 14.97
N PHE A 76 5.48 14.66 14.23
CA PHE A 76 6.87 14.49 14.69
C PHE A 76 7.84 15.51 14.10
N PHE A 77 7.54 16.09 12.94
CA PHE A 77 8.48 16.94 12.19
C PHE A 77 8.03 18.40 12.06
N THR A 78 6.85 18.77 12.55
CA THR A 78 6.40 20.17 12.59
C THR A 78 6.80 20.81 13.92
N PRO A 79 7.69 21.83 13.93
CA PRO A 79 8.01 22.55 15.16
C PRO A 79 6.76 23.28 15.67
N GLY A 80 6.35 23.02 16.92
CA GLY A 80 5.18 23.65 17.55
C GLY A 80 3.88 22.85 17.50
N ALA A 81 3.92 21.54 17.24
CA ALA A 81 2.75 20.66 17.27
C ALA A 81 2.31 20.16 18.68
N ASN A 82 2.77 20.82 19.75
CA ASN A 82 2.31 20.60 21.13
C ASN A 82 1.50 21.80 21.61
#